data_AF-A0A3C2D5C3-F1
#
_entry.id   AF-A0A3C2D5C3-F1
#
_cell.length_a   1.000
_cell.length_b   1.000
_cell.length_c   1.000
_cell.angle_alpha   90.00
_cell.angle_beta   90.00
_cell.angle_gamma   90.00
#
_symmetry.space_group_name_H-M   'P 1'
#
loop_
_entity.id
_entity.type
_entity.pdbx_description
1 polymer ?
#
loop_
_entity_poly.entity_id
_entity_poly.type
_entity_poly.pdbx_seq_one_letter_code
_entity_poly.pdbx_strand_id
1 'polypeptide(L)'
;MKMNKLALLFICTCIFVNISTGVPKKKREPKFQIVTEFGTIKIKLYNETPLHRDNFIKLTKEGFYSDLLFHRVIQKFMIQGGDPDSKNAEPGKQLGSGDLGYTIPAEINPKFFHRRGVLAAARMGDQVNPEKKSSASQFYILQGRVFRSGELDSLQTKLLASGKVKFSEEQRKAYTTIGGYPTLDNNYTIFGEVIEGMDVVDKIAQQPTDPRNRPLKDVRFSISKIKK
;
A
#
# COMPACT_ATOMS: atom_id res chain seq x y z
N MET A 1 -60.89 25.56 -62.96
CA MET A 1 -59.67 24.72 -63.01
C MET A 1 -58.62 25.32 -62.09
N LYS A 2 -58.43 24.75 -60.89
CA LYS A 2 -57.25 24.92 -60.02
C LYS A 2 -57.35 23.95 -58.84
N MET A 3 -56.23 23.28 -58.57
CA MET A 3 -56.11 21.98 -57.94
C MET A 3 -56.49 21.91 -56.46
N ASN A 4 -57.01 20.74 -56.09
CA ASN A 4 -57.15 20.25 -54.72
C ASN A 4 -55.83 19.65 -54.21
N LYS A 5 -55.57 19.92 -52.92
CA LYS A 5 -54.99 19.05 -51.88
C LYS A 5 -53.64 18.35 -52.16
N LEU A 6 -52.62 18.72 -51.39
CA LEU A 6 -51.96 17.82 -50.42
C LEU A 6 -50.99 18.61 -49.52
N ALA A 7 -51.36 18.86 -48.26
CA ALA A 7 -50.43 19.35 -47.25
C ALA A 7 -49.74 18.14 -46.62
N LEU A 8 -48.47 17.94 -46.97
CA LEU A 8 -47.63 16.87 -46.43
C LEU A 8 -47.14 17.31 -45.04
N LEU A 9 -47.77 16.81 -43.98
CA LEU A 9 -47.37 17.07 -42.60
C LEU A 9 -46.15 16.18 -42.27
N PHE A 10 -44.94 16.75 -42.31
CA PHE A 10 -43.74 16.09 -41.80
C PHE A 10 -43.80 16.06 -40.26
N ILE A 11 -44.23 14.94 -39.69
CA ILE A 11 -44.08 14.66 -38.27
C ILE A 11 -42.61 14.30 -38.03
N CYS A 12 -41.83 15.28 -37.58
CA CYS A 12 -40.46 15.08 -37.14
C CYS A 12 -40.48 14.39 -35.76
N THR A 13 -40.43 13.06 -35.76
CA THR A 13 -40.30 12.27 -34.53
C THR A 13 -38.89 12.47 -33.98
N CYS A 14 -38.73 13.41 -33.04
CA CYS A 14 -37.52 13.57 -32.25
C CYS A 14 -37.31 12.30 -31.41
N ILE A 15 -36.48 11.38 -31.90
CA ILE A 15 -35.98 10.25 -31.12
C ILE A 15 -35.02 10.83 -30.07
N PHE A 16 -35.53 11.02 -28.85
CA PHE A 16 -34.69 11.32 -27.69
C PHE A 16 -33.87 10.07 -27.36
N VAL A 17 -32.64 10.01 -27.89
CA VAL A 17 -31.62 9.07 -27.43
C VAL A 17 -31.23 9.52 -26.03
N ASN A 18 -31.78 8.86 -25.00
CA ASN A 18 -31.32 8.99 -23.63
C ASN A 18 -29.90 8.40 -23.53
N ILE A 19 -28.89 9.23 -23.81
CA ILE A 19 -27.50 8.92 -23.47
C ILE A 19 -27.43 8.99 -21.95
N SER A 20 -27.62 7.85 -21.29
CA SER A 20 -27.32 7.70 -19.88
C SER A 20 -25.81 7.90 -19.72
N THR A 21 -25.42 9.10 -19.31
CA THR A 21 -24.07 9.40 -18.86
C THR A 21 -23.86 8.70 -17.52
N GLY A 22 -23.67 7.37 -17.58
CA GLY A 22 -23.33 6.58 -16.42
C GLY A 22 -21.99 7.06 -15.87
N VAL A 23 -22.02 7.92 -14.86
CA VAL A 23 -20.83 8.26 -14.07
C VAL A 23 -20.25 6.94 -13.57
N PRO A 24 -19.02 6.56 -13.95
CA PRO A 24 -18.47 5.27 -13.55
C PRO A 24 -18.42 5.24 -12.03
N LYS A 25 -19.21 4.33 -11.41
CA LYS A 25 -19.20 4.13 -9.96
C LYS A 25 -17.77 3.79 -9.54
N LYS A 26 -17.12 4.70 -8.81
CA LYS A 26 -15.77 4.49 -8.26
C LYS A 26 -15.75 3.14 -7.53
N LYS A 27 -14.90 2.22 -8.00
CA LYS A 27 -14.78 0.88 -7.40
C LYS A 27 -14.47 1.05 -5.91
N ARG A 28 -15.17 0.30 -5.06
CA ARG A 28 -14.98 0.39 -3.61
C ARG A 28 -13.66 -0.25 -3.22
N GLU A 29 -12.87 0.45 -2.42
CA GLU A 29 -11.59 -0.04 -1.88
C GLU A 29 -11.83 -1.18 -0.86
N PRO A 30 -11.19 -2.35 -1.03
CA PRO A 30 -11.24 -3.45 -0.08
C PRO A 30 -10.63 -3.05 1.27
N LYS A 31 -11.23 -3.51 2.37
CA LYS A 31 -10.75 -3.28 3.74
C LYS A 31 -10.46 -4.59 4.46
N PHE A 32 -9.40 -4.59 5.25
CA PHE A 32 -8.93 -5.73 6.01
C PHE A 32 -8.56 -5.31 7.43
N GLN A 33 -8.56 -6.27 8.33
CA GLN A 33 -8.05 -6.10 9.68
C GLN A 33 -6.87 -7.05 9.90
N ILE A 34 -5.84 -6.53 10.55
CA ILE A 34 -4.66 -7.26 11.00
C ILE A 34 -4.78 -7.32 12.52
N VAL A 35 -5.03 -8.51 13.05
CA VAL A 35 -5.25 -8.75 14.48
C VAL A 35 -3.94 -9.24 15.09
N THR A 36 -3.53 -8.62 16.20
CA THR A 36 -2.30 -8.93 16.95
C THR A 36 -2.60 -8.95 18.45
N GLU A 37 -1.65 -9.39 19.28
CA GLU A 37 -1.75 -9.28 20.74
C GLU A 37 -1.77 -7.81 21.23
N PHE A 38 -1.29 -6.86 20.42
CA PHE A 38 -1.25 -5.42 20.74
C PHE A 38 -2.53 -4.67 20.34
N GLY A 39 -3.47 -5.36 19.68
CA GLY A 39 -4.70 -4.79 19.13
C GLY A 39 -4.86 -5.03 17.63
N THR A 40 -5.80 -4.30 17.04
CA THR A 40 -6.21 -4.48 15.63
C THR A 40 -5.83 -3.26 14.80
N ILE A 41 -5.15 -3.50 13.68
CA ILE A 41 -4.87 -2.50 12.65
C ILE A 41 -5.86 -2.71 11.52
N LYS A 42 -6.59 -1.67 11.12
CA LYS A 42 -7.45 -1.73 9.92
C LYS A 42 -6.73 -1.07 8.77
N ILE A 43 -6.72 -1.73 7.62
CA ILE A 43 -6.13 -1.24 6.38
C ILE A 43 -7.17 -1.17 5.27
N LYS A 44 -6.94 -0.30 4.29
CA LYS A 44 -7.60 -0.34 2.99
C LYS A 44 -6.57 -0.55 1.88
N LEU A 45 -6.99 -1.19 0.79
CA LEU A 45 -6.17 -1.40 -0.40
C LEU A 45 -6.58 -0.45 -1.52
N TYR A 46 -5.60 0.07 -2.24
CA TYR A 46 -5.82 1.00 -3.35
C TYR A 46 -6.25 0.28 -4.63
N ASN A 47 -7.06 0.96 -5.45
CA ASN A 47 -7.51 0.39 -6.72
C ASN A 47 -6.52 0.62 -7.86
N GLU A 48 -5.63 1.58 -7.67
CA GLU A 48 -4.58 2.01 -8.61
C GLU A 48 -3.38 1.06 -8.64
N THR A 49 -3.31 0.09 -7.73
CA THR A 49 -2.32 -1.01 -7.70
C THR A 49 -3.03 -2.37 -7.73
N PRO A 50 -3.75 -2.69 -8.83
CA PRO A 50 -4.58 -3.88 -8.92
C PRO A 50 -3.82 -5.19 -8.72
N LEU A 51 -2.59 -5.34 -9.21
CA LEU A 51 -1.84 -6.60 -9.09
C LEU A 51 -1.55 -6.93 -7.63
N HIS A 52 -1.06 -5.95 -6.86
CA HIS A 52 -0.81 -6.14 -5.43
C HIS A 52 -2.09 -6.28 -4.63
N ARG A 53 -3.12 -5.46 -4.93
CA ARG A 53 -4.43 -5.54 -4.28
C ARG A 53 -5.02 -6.94 -4.44
N ASP A 54 -5.07 -7.43 -5.67
CA ASP A 54 -5.75 -8.69 -6.00
C ASP A 54 -4.97 -9.89 -5.47
N ASN A 55 -3.63 -9.84 -5.50
CA ASN A 55 -2.80 -10.87 -4.86
C ASN A 55 -2.99 -10.90 -3.33
N PHE A 56 -3.00 -9.74 -2.68
CA PHE A 56 -3.22 -9.65 -1.23
C PHE A 56 -4.61 -10.19 -0.84
N ILE A 57 -5.65 -9.88 -1.63
CA ILE A 57 -7.00 -10.43 -1.44
C ILE A 57 -6.98 -11.96 -1.58
N LYS A 58 -6.32 -12.48 -2.62
CA LYS A 58 -6.20 -13.92 -2.88
C LYS A 58 -5.56 -14.63 -1.70
N LEU A 59 -4.35 -14.22 -1.31
CA LEU A 59 -3.61 -14.83 -0.20
C LEU A 59 -4.39 -14.76 1.13
N THR A 60 -5.08 -13.64 1.39
CA THR A 60 -5.93 -13.53 2.59
C THR A 60 -7.10 -14.51 2.56
N LYS A 61 -7.76 -14.71 1.41
CA LYS A 61 -8.86 -15.68 1.27
C LYS A 61 -8.39 -17.12 1.42
N GLU A 62 -7.16 -17.41 1.02
CA GLU A 62 -6.52 -18.72 1.16
C GLU A 62 -6.01 -18.96 2.60
N GLY A 63 -6.17 -18.00 3.52
CA GLY A 63 -5.71 -18.12 4.90
C GLY A 63 -4.18 -18.04 5.07
N PHE A 64 -3.47 -17.60 4.02
CA PHE A 64 -2.00 -17.53 4.01
C PHE A 64 -1.46 -16.75 5.22
N TYR A 65 -1.99 -15.54 5.43
CA TYR A 65 -1.61 -14.61 6.49
C TYR A 65 -2.16 -14.98 7.88
N SER A 66 -2.66 -16.21 8.09
CA SER A 66 -3.03 -16.68 9.41
C SER A 66 -1.79 -17.08 10.18
N ASP A 67 -1.61 -16.47 11.35
CA ASP A 67 -0.54 -16.76 12.31
C ASP A 67 0.89 -16.59 11.76
N LEU A 68 1.13 -15.48 11.05
CA LEU A 68 2.47 -15.09 10.61
C LEU A 68 3.10 -14.08 11.58
N LEU A 69 4.41 -13.87 11.44
CA LEU A 69 5.15 -12.93 12.29
C LEU A 69 5.42 -11.61 11.59
N PHE A 70 5.35 -10.52 12.36
CA PHE A 70 6.12 -9.32 12.05
C PHE A 70 7.60 -9.60 12.34
N HIS A 71 8.29 -10.16 11.36
CA HIS A 71 9.63 -10.70 11.52
C HIS A 71 10.74 -9.65 11.51
N ARG A 72 10.43 -8.41 11.09
CA ARG A 72 11.40 -7.30 11.10
C ARG A 72 10.72 -6.00 11.53
N VAL A 73 11.23 -5.41 12.59
CA VAL A 73 10.64 -4.23 13.24
C VAL A 73 11.73 -3.19 13.48
N ILE A 74 11.55 -1.99 12.95
CA ILE A 74 12.52 -0.90 13.10
C ILE A 74 11.79 0.37 13.52
N GLN A 75 12.04 0.80 14.75
CA GLN A 75 11.46 2.02 15.31
C GLN A 75 11.81 3.23 14.43
N LYS A 76 10.82 4.10 14.22
CA LYS A 76 10.87 5.27 13.32
C LYS A 76 11.05 4.93 11.85
N PHE A 77 10.83 3.67 11.47
CA PHE A 77 10.86 3.23 10.09
C PHE A 77 9.63 2.39 9.73
N MET A 78 9.59 1.10 10.07
CA MET A 78 8.53 0.21 9.59
C MET A 78 8.41 -1.07 10.42
N ILE A 79 7.25 -1.72 10.29
CA ILE A 79 7.01 -3.11 10.71
C ILE A 79 6.77 -3.95 9.45
N GLN A 80 7.50 -5.05 9.30
CA GLN A 80 7.47 -5.92 8.11
C GLN A 80 7.05 -7.34 8.48
N GLY A 81 6.15 -7.89 7.67
CA GLY A 81 5.57 -9.22 7.83
C GLY A 81 5.31 -9.90 6.49
N GLY A 82 4.63 -11.06 6.53
CA GLY A 82 4.23 -11.79 5.33
C GLY A 82 5.27 -12.77 4.77
N ASP A 83 6.30 -13.10 5.56
CA ASP A 83 7.24 -14.16 5.22
C ASP A 83 6.57 -15.54 5.43
N PRO A 84 6.46 -16.39 4.39
CA PRO A 84 5.87 -17.73 4.52
C PRO A 84 6.57 -18.61 5.55
N ASP A 85 7.89 -18.45 5.74
CA ASP A 85 8.69 -19.28 6.64
C ASP A 85 8.46 -18.94 8.12
N SER A 86 7.75 -17.83 8.39
CA SER A 86 7.54 -17.33 9.74
C SER A 86 6.51 -18.11 10.56
N LYS A 87 5.62 -18.88 9.92
CA LYS A 87 4.48 -19.55 10.58
C LYS A 87 4.91 -20.46 11.73
N ASN A 88 5.89 -21.32 11.44
CA ASN A 88 6.46 -22.31 12.36
C ASN A 88 7.93 -22.01 12.68
N ALA A 89 8.33 -20.75 12.60
CA ALA A 89 9.70 -20.38 12.89
C ALA A 89 10.00 -20.50 14.39
N GLU A 90 11.13 -21.12 14.72
CA GLU A 90 11.67 -21.09 16.07
C GLU A 90 11.98 -19.64 16.51
N PRO A 91 11.85 -19.32 17.81
CA PRO A 91 12.25 -18.02 18.34
C PRO A 91 13.68 -17.64 17.93
N GLY A 92 13.86 -16.42 17.43
CA GLY A 92 15.17 -15.92 16.99
C GLY A 92 15.69 -16.44 15.64
N LYS A 93 14.96 -17.36 14.97
CA LYS A 93 15.26 -17.76 13.59
C LYS A 93 15.26 -16.53 12.67
N GLN A 94 16.31 -16.40 11.85
CA GLN A 94 16.37 -15.35 10.85
C GLN A 94 15.29 -15.58 9.79
N LEU A 95 14.57 -14.51 9.47
CA LEU A 95 13.48 -14.48 8.51
C LEU A 95 13.68 -13.30 7.53
N GLY A 96 12.77 -13.17 6.58
CA GLY A 96 12.73 -12.18 5.50
C GLY A 96 13.12 -12.75 4.13
N SER A 97 13.56 -14.02 4.06
CA SER A 97 14.04 -14.65 2.82
C SER A 97 13.01 -15.58 2.18
N GLY A 98 11.95 -15.95 2.89
CA GLY A 98 10.93 -16.85 2.35
C GLY A 98 10.15 -16.21 1.19
N ASP A 99 9.77 -17.05 0.23
CA ASP A 99 9.04 -16.67 -0.97
C ASP A 99 7.97 -17.72 -1.35
N LEU A 100 7.08 -17.34 -2.26
CA LEU A 100 5.99 -18.21 -2.74
C LEU A 100 6.24 -18.78 -4.15
N GLY A 101 7.47 -18.70 -4.65
CA GLY A 101 7.86 -19.12 -6.00
C GLY A 101 7.48 -18.14 -7.10
N TYR A 102 7.00 -16.93 -6.77
CA TYR A 102 6.70 -15.88 -7.75
C TYR A 102 6.86 -14.47 -7.16
N THR A 103 6.93 -13.49 -8.04
CA THR A 103 7.01 -12.05 -7.73
C THR A 103 5.91 -11.27 -8.46
N ILE A 104 5.59 -10.08 -7.98
CA ILE A 104 4.58 -9.20 -8.60
C ILE A 104 5.29 -8.06 -9.34
N PRO A 105 4.94 -7.75 -10.61
CA PRO A 105 5.46 -6.58 -11.31
C PRO A 105 5.24 -5.29 -10.50
N ALA A 106 6.22 -4.39 -10.54
CA ALA A 106 6.15 -3.13 -9.79
C ALA A 106 5.02 -2.23 -10.30
N GLU A 107 4.15 -1.78 -9.40
CA GLU A 107 3.09 -0.78 -9.68
C GLU A 107 3.48 0.55 -9.02
N ILE A 108 4.59 1.15 -9.48
CA ILE A 108 5.07 2.42 -8.95
C ILE A 108 4.18 3.56 -9.45
N ASN A 109 3.50 4.23 -8.53
CA ASN A 109 2.58 5.32 -8.85
C ASN A 109 2.98 6.58 -8.06
N PRO A 110 3.43 7.67 -8.72
CA PRO A 110 3.86 8.90 -8.05
C PRO A 110 2.78 9.59 -7.20
N LYS A 111 1.50 9.24 -7.40
CA LYS A 111 0.39 9.67 -6.54
C LYS A 111 0.56 9.17 -5.10
N PHE A 112 1.21 8.02 -4.92
CA PHE A 112 1.48 7.45 -3.61
C PHE A 112 2.94 7.63 -3.24
N PHE A 113 3.17 8.16 -2.04
CA PHE A 113 4.49 8.40 -1.49
C PHE A 113 4.54 7.90 -0.04
N HIS A 114 5.74 7.68 0.48
CA HIS A 114 5.99 6.98 1.74
C HIS A 114 5.73 7.86 2.96
N ARG A 115 4.49 8.33 3.11
CA ARG A 115 4.00 8.93 4.36
C ARG A 115 3.68 7.86 5.40
N ARG A 116 3.70 8.24 6.67
CA ARG A 116 3.28 7.39 7.78
C ARG A 116 1.94 6.71 7.50
N GLY A 117 1.87 5.42 7.81
CA GLY A 117 0.68 4.58 7.69
C GLY A 117 0.49 3.89 6.33
N VAL A 118 1.33 4.15 5.32
CA VAL A 118 1.23 3.41 4.05
C VAL A 118 1.56 1.92 4.24
N LEU A 119 0.85 1.10 3.48
CA LEU A 119 1.11 -0.32 3.29
C LEU A 119 1.80 -0.51 1.93
N ALA A 120 3.00 -1.07 1.95
CA ALA A 120 3.82 -1.22 0.75
C ALA A 120 4.49 -2.60 0.70
N ALA A 121 4.80 -3.05 -0.51
CA ALA A 121 5.36 -4.38 -0.74
C ALA A 121 6.88 -4.39 -0.56
N ALA A 122 7.40 -5.44 0.08
CA ALA A 122 8.83 -5.65 0.19
C ALA A 122 9.39 -6.20 -1.13
N ARG A 123 10.68 -5.97 -1.36
CA ARG A 123 11.42 -6.53 -2.50
C ARG A 123 12.90 -6.63 -2.20
N MET A 124 13.61 -7.44 -3.00
CA MET A 124 15.06 -7.42 -3.03
C MET A 124 15.59 -6.09 -3.58
N GLY A 125 16.83 -5.75 -3.22
CA GLY A 125 17.50 -4.53 -3.66
C GLY A 125 17.81 -4.51 -5.16
N ASP A 126 18.00 -3.31 -5.71
CA ASP A 126 18.08 -3.05 -7.16
C ASP A 126 19.22 -3.83 -7.86
N GLN A 127 20.30 -4.14 -7.14
CA GLN A 127 21.42 -4.92 -7.69
C GLN A 127 21.01 -6.34 -8.11
N VAL A 128 20.09 -6.96 -7.36
CA VAL A 128 19.58 -8.32 -7.64
C VAL A 128 18.24 -8.26 -8.38
N ASN A 129 17.46 -7.20 -8.15
CA ASN A 129 16.12 -7.01 -8.69
C ASN A 129 15.98 -5.63 -9.34
N PRO A 130 16.61 -5.40 -10.50
CA PRO A 130 16.60 -4.10 -11.18
C PRO A 130 15.20 -3.70 -11.69
N GLU A 131 14.34 -4.68 -11.97
CA GLU A 131 12.94 -4.48 -12.37
C GLU A 131 12.02 -4.11 -11.19
N LYS A 132 12.57 -4.11 -9.96
CA LYS A 132 11.87 -3.75 -8.71
C LYS A 132 10.62 -4.58 -8.45
N LYS A 133 10.56 -5.82 -8.96
CA LYS A 133 9.47 -6.76 -8.72
C LYS A 133 9.30 -7.01 -7.22
N SER A 134 8.07 -6.97 -6.75
CA SER A 134 7.75 -7.16 -5.33
C SER A 134 7.75 -8.63 -4.96
N SER A 135 8.07 -8.93 -3.69
CA SER A 135 7.67 -10.18 -3.05
C SER A 135 6.17 -10.40 -3.24
N ALA A 136 5.75 -11.65 -3.45
CA ALA A 136 4.34 -11.99 -3.54
C ALA A 136 3.57 -11.72 -2.24
N SER A 137 4.21 -11.90 -1.09
CA SER A 137 3.52 -11.93 0.21
C SER A 137 4.08 -10.97 1.24
N GLN A 138 5.36 -10.61 1.14
CA GLN A 138 5.97 -9.75 2.15
C GLN A 138 5.58 -8.28 1.97
N PHE A 139 5.16 -7.66 3.06
CA PHE A 139 4.73 -6.26 3.09
C PHE A 139 5.28 -5.57 4.33
N TYR A 140 5.26 -4.23 4.32
CA TYR A 140 5.51 -3.42 5.49
C TYR A 140 4.46 -2.33 5.66
N ILE A 141 4.23 -1.97 6.92
CA ILE A 141 3.49 -0.76 7.31
C ILE A 141 4.51 0.27 7.78
N LEU A 142 4.47 1.46 7.17
CA LEU A 142 5.42 2.51 7.49
C LEU A 142 5.03 3.23 8.79
N GLN A 143 5.87 3.13 9.81
CA GLN A 143 5.78 4.00 10.98
C GLN A 143 6.33 5.39 10.65
N GLY A 144 7.49 5.43 9.99
CA GLY A 144 8.18 6.65 9.56
C GLY A 144 8.62 7.56 10.71
N ARG A 145 9.20 8.70 10.34
CA ARG A 145 9.56 9.78 11.27
C ARG A 145 9.11 11.13 10.74
N VAL A 146 8.88 12.07 11.66
CA VAL A 146 8.68 13.48 11.32
C VAL A 146 10.04 14.11 11.03
N PHE A 147 10.10 14.87 9.94
CA PHE A 147 11.29 15.62 9.53
C PHE A 147 11.15 17.08 9.93
N ARG A 148 12.22 17.69 10.43
CA ARG A 148 12.30 19.14 10.53
C ARG A 148 12.47 19.74 9.13
N SER A 149 11.96 20.94 8.90
CA SER A 149 12.02 21.59 7.58
C SER A 149 13.44 21.62 7.00
N GLY A 150 14.45 21.99 7.80
CA GLY A 150 15.85 22.02 7.35
C GLY A 150 16.46 20.64 7.05
N GLU A 151 16.02 19.58 7.73
CA GLU A 151 16.42 18.21 7.39
C GLU A 151 15.86 17.80 6.02
N LEU A 152 14.60 18.17 5.76
CA LEU A 152 13.93 17.85 4.52
C LEU A 152 14.52 18.62 3.33
N ASP A 153 14.95 19.86 3.55
CA ASP A 153 15.68 20.64 2.54
C ASP A 153 17.03 20.01 2.20
N SER A 154 17.79 19.65 3.23
CA SER A 154 19.08 18.97 3.05
C SER A 154 18.91 17.64 2.31
N LEU A 155 17.86 16.88 2.64
CA LEU A 155 17.53 15.64 1.95
C LEU A 155 17.12 15.91 0.49
N GLN A 156 16.30 16.91 0.22
CA GLN A 156 15.88 17.28 -1.13
C GLN A 156 17.09 17.61 -2.01
N THR A 157 18.04 18.41 -1.50
CA THR A 157 19.26 18.74 -2.24
C THR A 157 20.05 17.49 -2.63
N LYS A 158 20.21 16.53 -1.69
CA LYS A 158 20.89 15.25 -1.98
C LYS A 158 20.14 14.41 -3.02
N LEU A 159 18.81 14.36 -2.93
CA LEU A 159 17.99 13.60 -3.87
C LEU A 159 18.03 14.20 -5.28
N LEU A 160 17.96 15.53 -5.40
CA LEU A 160 18.13 16.24 -6.68
C LEU A 160 19.51 15.96 -7.31
N ALA A 161 20.58 15.97 -6.51
CA ALA A 161 21.93 15.62 -6.98
C ALA A 161 22.04 14.18 -7.51
N SER A 162 21.18 13.28 -7.02
CA SER A 162 21.06 11.90 -7.52
C SER A 162 20.04 11.73 -8.66
N GLY A 163 19.54 12.83 -9.25
CA GLY A 163 18.57 12.80 -10.35
C GLY A 163 17.11 12.54 -9.96
N LYS A 164 16.77 12.58 -8.66
CA LYS A 164 15.37 12.46 -8.22
C LYS A 164 14.64 13.79 -8.30
N VAL A 165 13.30 13.74 -8.30
CA VAL A 165 12.42 14.91 -8.38
C VAL A 165 12.30 15.66 -7.05
N LYS A 166 11.98 16.95 -7.14
CA LYS A 166 11.65 17.81 -5.99
C LYS A 166 10.38 17.32 -5.29
N PHE A 167 10.32 17.45 -3.97
CA PHE A 167 9.10 17.13 -3.23
C PHE A 167 7.97 18.11 -3.54
N SER A 168 6.76 17.58 -3.72
CA SER A 168 5.53 18.38 -3.79
C SER A 168 5.20 19.01 -2.44
N GLU A 169 4.34 20.03 -2.43
CA GLU A 169 3.87 20.64 -1.17
C GLU A 169 3.17 19.62 -0.27
N GLU A 170 2.39 18.71 -0.87
CA GLU A 170 1.71 17.63 -0.16
C GLU A 170 2.72 16.68 0.52
N GLN A 171 3.75 16.25 -0.22
CA GLN A 171 4.82 15.41 0.32
C GLN A 171 5.51 16.10 1.49
N ARG A 172 5.89 17.37 1.30
CA ARG A 172 6.57 18.15 2.35
C ARG A 172 5.70 18.27 3.59
N LYS A 173 4.42 18.66 3.42
CA LYS A 173 3.46 18.76 4.53
C LYS A 173 3.33 17.43 5.27
N ALA A 174 3.18 16.32 4.56
CA ALA A 174 3.08 15.00 5.19
C ALA A 174 4.35 14.66 5.99
N TYR A 175 5.54 14.84 5.40
CA TYR A 175 6.82 14.52 6.04
C TYR A 175 7.15 15.39 7.26
N THR A 176 6.65 16.63 7.32
CA THR A 176 6.86 17.52 8.47
C THR A 176 5.75 17.46 9.51
N THR A 177 4.62 16.79 9.25
CA THR A 177 3.49 16.71 10.20
C THR A 177 3.28 15.29 10.72
N ILE A 178 2.86 14.36 9.86
CA ILE A 178 2.61 12.96 10.24
C ILE A 178 3.86 12.09 10.10
N GLY A 179 4.84 12.53 9.31
CA GLY A 179 6.08 11.82 9.04
C GLY A 179 6.02 10.87 7.84
N GLY A 180 7.16 10.25 7.55
CA GLY A 180 7.33 9.35 6.42
C GLY A 180 8.76 8.85 6.25
N TYR A 181 9.09 8.43 5.03
CA TYR A 181 10.42 7.96 4.66
C TYR A 181 10.72 8.25 3.17
N PRO A 182 11.06 9.52 2.83
CA PRO A 182 11.05 10.00 1.45
C PRO A 182 12.01 9.28 0.49
N THR A 183 13.05 8.65 1.01
CA THR A 183 14.03 7.93 0.18
C THR A 183 13.45 6.70 -0.50
N LEU A 184 12.35 6.13 0.03
CA LEU A 184 11.64 4.99 -0.57
C LEU A 184 10.70 5.41 -1.71
N ASP A 185 10.40 6.71 -1.87
CA ASP A 185 9.51 7.19 -2.93
C ASP A 185 9.97 6.73 -4.30
N ASN A 186 9.01 6.33 -5.13
CA ASN A 186 9.23 5.78 -6.47
C ASN A 186 10.11 4.52 -6.54
N ASN A 187 10.32 3.84 -5.40
CA ASN A 187 11.15 2.63 -5.34
C ASN A 187 10.40 1.38 -4.88
N TYR A 188 9.24 1.54 -4.26
CA TYR A 188 8.43 0.43 -3.73
C TYR A 188 6.96 0.67 -4.07
N THR A 189 6.24 -0.41 -4.35
CA THR A 189 4.79 -0.32 -4.60
C THR A 189 4.05 -0.13 -3.29
N ILE A 190 3.44 1.04 -3.15
CA ILE A 190 2.45 1.33 -2.11
C ILE A 190 1.10 0.88 -2.63
N PHE A 191 0.46 -0.06 -1.94
CA PHE A 191 -0.79 -0.68 -2.39
C PHE A 191 -1.95 -0.54 -1.39
N GLY A 192 -1.74 0.20 -0.31
CA GLY A 192 -2.78 0.51 0.66
C GLY A 192 -2.30 1.45 1.76
N GLU A 193 -3.13 1.59 2.79
CA GLU A 193 -2.79 2.34 4.00
C GLU A 193 -3.60 1.86 5.20
N VAL A 194 -3.05 2.14 6.39
CA VAL A 194 -3.76 2.06 7.66
C VAL A 194 -4.84 3.14 7.70
N ILE A 195 -6.05 2.73 8.07
CA ILE A 195 -7.19 3.63 8.30
C ILE A 195 -7.54 3.75 9.79
N GLU A 196 -7.20 2.75 10.60
CA GLU A 196 -7.34 2.77 12.06
C GLU A 196 -6.25 1.88 12.69
N GLY A 197 -5.81 2.19 13.92
CA GLY A 197 -4.84 1.37 14.66
C GLY A 197 -3.37 1.73 14.44
N MET A 198 -3.06 3.00 14.12
CA MET A 198 -1.65 3.44 14.07
C MET A 198 -0.96 3.39 15.44
N ASP A 199 -1.70 3.48 16.54
CA ASP A 199 -1.16 3.27 17.90
C ASP A 199 -0.71 1.81 18.11
N VAL A 200 -1.40 0.85 17.48
CA VAL A 200 -0.99 -0.56 17.49
C VAL A 200 0.31 -0.75 16.70
N VAL A 201 0.43 -0.10 15.54
CA VAL A 201 1.69 -0.07 14.77
C VAL A 201 2.83 0.49 15.63
N ASP A 202 2.58 1.57 16.38
CA ASP A 202 3.60 2.15 17.27
C ASP A 202 3.99 1.21 18.42
N LYS A 203 3.03 0.54 19.05
CA LYS A 203 3.29 -0.45 20.11
C LYS A 203 4.16 -1.59 19.59
N ILE A 204 3.89 -2.10 18.39
CA ILE A 204 4.71 -3.14 17.75
C ILE A 204 6.10 -2.59 17.45
N ALA A 205 6.19 -1.38 16.88
CA ALA A 205 7.46 -0.76 16.51
C ALA A 205 8.37 -0.40 17.71
N GLN A 206 7.82 -0.35 18.92
CA GLN A 206 8.55 -0.13 20.17
C GLN A 206 9.04 -1.43 20.82
N GLN A 207 8.67 -2.60 20.30
CA GLN A 207 9.13 -3.86 20.88
C GLN A 207 10.65 -3.99 20.76
N PRO A 208 11.34 -4.51 21.80
CA PRO A 208 12.76 -4.80 21.72
C PRO A 208 13.07 -5.77 20.58
N THR A 209 14.15 -5.50 19.85
CA THR A 209 14.61 -6.32 18.74
C THR A 209 16.06 -6.76 18.92
N ASP A 210 16.44 -7.86 18.26
CA ASP A 210 17.83 -8.28 18.12
C ASP A 210 18.58 -7.35 17.14
N PRO A 211 19.92 -7.49 16.99
CA PRO A 211 20.71 -6.67 16.06
C PRO A 211 20.29 -6.78 14.57
N ARG A 212 19.51 -7.81 14.21
CA ARG A 212 18.98 -8.03 12.86
C ARG A 212 17.56 -7.46 12.71
N ASN A 213 17.07 -6.75 13.73
CA ASN A 213 15.76 -6.13 13.83
C ASN A 213 14.60 -7.13 13.98
N ARG A 214 14.88 -8.37 14.40
CA ARG A 214 13.86 -9.37 14.73
C ARG A 214 13.33 -9.10 16.15
N PRO A 215 12.01 -8.98 16.39
CA PRO A 215 11.49 -8.87 17.75
C PRO A 215 11.98 -10.00 18.67
N LEU A 216 12.40 -9.66 19.88
CA LEU A 216 12.85 -10.64 20.89
C LEU A 216 11.71 -11.55 21.35
N LYS A 217 10.51 -10.99 21.43
CA LYS A 217 9.26 -11.74 21.58
C LYS A 217 8.53 -11.72 20.25
N ASP A 218 8.07 -12.88 19.81
CA ASP A 218 7.32 -13.04 18.57
C ASP A 218 6.04 -12.21 18.57
N VAL A 219 5.89 -11.37 17.55
CA VAL A 219 4.67 -10.59 17.32
C VAL A 219 3.87 -11.27 16.21
N ARG A 220 2.93 -12.12 16.60
CA ARG A 220 2.02 -12.84 15.69
C ARG A 220 0.90 -11.93 15.21
N PHE A 221 0.49 -12.15 13.96
CA PHE A 221 -0.67 -11.51 13.38
C PHE A 221 -1.48 -12.46 12.50
N SER A 222 -2.77 -12.14 12.38
CA SER A 222 -3.68 -12.77 11.43
C SER A 222 -4.43 -11.71 10.63
N ILE A 223 -4.59 -11.91 9.32
CA ILE A 223 -5.31 -10.97 8.44
C ILE A 223 -6.65 -11.57 8.00
N SER A 224 -7.71 -10.77 8.11
CA SER A 224 -9.04 -11.15 7.62
C SER A 224 -9.75 -9.97 6.95
N LYS A 225 -10.65 -10.27 6.01
CA LYS A 225 -11.44 -9.25 5.32
C LYS A 225 -12.51 -8.71 6.25
N ILE A 226 -12.66 -7.38 6.30
CA ILE A 226 -13.75 -6.74 7.04
C ILE A 226 -15.04 -6.92 6.22
N LYS A 227 -16.00 -7.67 6.78
CA LYS A 227 -17.35 -7.77 6.20
C LYS A 227 -18.06 -6.44 6.38
N LYS A 228 -18.84 -6.05 5.36
CA LYS A 228 -19.74 -4.90 5.46
C LYS A 228 -21.01 -5.30 6.18
#